data_AF-A0A838P1G9-F1
#
_entry.id   AF-A0A838P1G9-F1
#
_cell.length_a   1.000
_cell.length_b   1.000
_cell.length_c   1.000
_cell.angle_alpha   90.00
_cell.angle_beta   90.00
_cell.angle_gamma   90.00
#
_symmetry.space_group_name_H-M   'P 1'
#
loop_
_entity.id
_entity.type
_entity.pdbx_description
1 polymer ?
#
loop_
_entity_poly.entity_id
_entity_poly.type
_entity_poly.pdbx_seq_one_letter_code
_entity_poly.pdbx_strand_id
1 'polypeptide(L)'
;MRRVFLFLLLLLYPFVAEAQSAPAGIPRPVPSPALGAAARGPLGRLLALDSLRREIPPTHWKEGALLGGGALGLGFALLAAGFCGNSDVGGGCGGAVTGGFVVGAGLGVIIGALVGGQFPKERRDGR
;
A
#
# COMPACT_ATOMS: atom_id res chain seq x y z
N MET A 1 -10.60 -25.72 -8.37
CA MET A 1 -9.32 -25.41 -7.69
C MET A 1 -8.40 -24.49 -8.51
N ARG A 2 -8.16 -24.71 -9.81
CA ARG A 2 -7.28 -23.86 -10.66
C ARG A 2 -7.62 -22.36 -10.71
N ARG A 3 -8.91 -22.00 -10.66
CA ARG A 3 -9.38 -20.59 -10.68
C ARG A 3 -9.16 -19.86 -9.35
N VAL A 4 -9.26 -20.57 -8.23
CA VAL A 4 -8.98 -20.02 -6.89
C VAL A 4 -7.48 -19.74 -6.75
N PHE A 5 -6.64 -20.66 -7.24
CA PHE A 5 -5.18 -20.46 -7.24
C PHE A 5 -4.76 -19.24 -8.05
N LEU A 6 -5.35 -19.03 -9.24
CA LEU A 6 -5.12 -17.83 -10.07
C LEU A 6 -5.56 -16.53 -9.39
N PHE A 7 -6.70 -16.54 -8.68
CA PHE A 7 -7.17 -15.38 -7.93
C PHE A 7 -6.27 -15.05 -6.74
N LEU A 8 -5.77 -16.08 -6.05
CA LEU A 8 -4.82 -15.93 -4.93
C LEU A 8 -3.47 -15.41 -5.42
N LEU A 9 -3.02 -15.86 -6.59
CA LEU A 9 -1.78 -15.40 -7.23
C LEU A 9 -1.91 -13.95 -7.72
N LEU A 10 -3.07 -13.54 -8.23
CA LEU A 10 -3.39 -12.16 -8.58
C LEU A 10 -3.49 -11.23 -7.36
N LEU A 11 -4.05 -11.71 -6.24
CA LEU A 11 -4.10 -10.98 -4.97
C LEU A 11 -2.72 -10.83 -4.31
N LEU A 12 -1.81 -11.80 -4.51
CA LEU A 12 -0.44 -11.74 -4.01
C LEU A 12 0.51 -10.97 -4.93
N TYR A 13 0.18 -10.78 -6.21
CA TYR A 13 1.02 -10.09 -7.18
C TYR A 13 1.37 -8.63 -6.80
N PRO A 14 0.44 -7.78 -6.31
CA PRO A 14 0.83 -6.42 -5.89
C PRO A 14 1.69 -6.43 -4.62
N PHE A 15 1.52 -7.43 -3.73
CA PHE A 15 2.31 -7.53 -2.50
C PHE A 15 3.79 -7.84 -2.75
N VAL A 16 4.13 -8.60 -3.80
CA VAL A 16 5.54 -8.91 -4.12
C VAL A 16 6.21 -7.76 -4.90
N ALA A 17 5.45 -6.97 -5.65
CA ALA A 17 5.99 -5.85 -6.43
C ALA A 17 6.53 -4.71 -5.55
N GLU A 18 6.05 -4.55 -4.30
CA GLU A 18 6.46 -3.48 -3.39
C GLU A 18 7.54 -3.88 -2.36
N ALA A 19 8.13 -5.07 -2.48
CA ALA A 19 9.24 -5.50 -1.64
C ALA A 19 10.56 -4.74 -1.90
N GLN A 20 10.66 -3.92 -2.96
CA GLN A 20 11.92 -3.29 -3.39
C GLN A 20 12.19 -1.88 -2.85
N SER A 21 11.44 -1.40 -1.86
CA SER A 21 11.72 -0.09 -1.25
C SER A 21 12.11 -0.21 0.22
N ALA A 22 13.09 -1.06 0.52
CA ALA A 22 13.86 -0.94 1.75
C ALA A 22 14.95 0.12 1.52
N PRO A 23 14.92 1.28 2.20
CA PRO A 23 16.03 2.22 2.15
C PRO A 23 17.22 1.56 2.86
N ALA A 24 18.08 0.90 2.10
CA ALA A 24 19.40 0.53 2.58
C ALA A 24 20.10 1.83 2.98
N GLY A 25 20.36 1.99 4.28
CA GLY A 25 21.17 3.07 4.83
C GLY A 25 22.62 2.89 4.40
N ILE A 26 22.92 3.21 3.14
CA ILE A 26 24.29 3.22 2.62
C ILE A 26 25.00 4.43 3.25
N PRO A 27 26.12 4.24 3.97
CA PRO A 27 26.94 5.33 4.48
C PRO A 27 27.35 6.24 3.30
N ARG A 28 27.11 7.55 3.43
CA ARG A 28 27.31 8.51 2.34
C ARG A 28 28.79 8.54 1.91
N PRO A 29 29.11 8.30 0.63
CA PRO A 29 30.44 8.58 0.12
C PRO A 29 30.71 10.09 0.19
N VAL A 30 31.89 10.46 0.67
CA VAL A 30 32.40 11.84 0.65
C VAL A 30 32.36 12.39 -0.79
N PRO A 31 31.89 13.63 -1.01
CA PRO A 31 31.71 14.18 -2.35
C PRO A 31 33.05 14.28 -3.07
N SER A 32 33.23 13.45 -4.10
CA SER A 32 34.40 13.52 -4.98
C SER A 32 34.24 14.66 -5.98
N PRO A 33 35.29 15.45 -6.27
CA PRO A 33 35.21 16.61 -7.17
C PRO A 33 34.78 16.23 -8.60
N ALA A 34 35.04 14.99 -9.03
CA ALA A 34 34.56 14.44 -10.30
C ALA A 34 33.02 14.38 -10.41
N LEU A 35 32.31 14.22 -9.30
CA LEU A 35 30.85 14.16 -9.27
C LEU A 35 30.21 15.55 -9.43
N GLY A 36 30.91 16.62 -9.02
CA GLY A 36 30.44 18.00 -9.15
C GLY A 36 30.34 18.48 -10.61
N ALA A 37 31.11 17.88 -11.52
CA ALA A 37 30.98 18.11 -12.96
C ALA A 37 29.79 17.33 -13.55
N ALA A 38 29.57 16.08 -13.12
CA ALA A 38 28.44 15.24 -13.55
C ALA A 38 27.07 15.73 -13.04
N ALA A 39 27.04 16.41 -11.89
CA ALA A 39 25.84 17.00 -11.30
C ALA A 39 25.25 18.17 -12.12
N ARG A 40 25.97 18.71 -13.09
CA ARG A 40 25.46 19.75 -14.01
C ARG A 40 24.77 19.18 -15.26
N GLY A 41 24.86 17.88 -15.47
CA GLY A 41 24.24 17.16 -16.59
C GLY A 41 22.91 16.46 -16.21
N PRO A 42 22.33 15.67 -17.13
CA PRO A 42 21.07 14.94 -16.90
C PRO A 42 21.12 14.00 -15.68
N LEU A 43 22.31 13.50 -15.32
CA LEU A 43 22.56 12.73 -14.09
C LEU A 43 22.33 13.54 -12.81
N GLY A 44 22.64 14.84 -12.81
CA GLY A 44 22.37 15.73 -11.67
C GLY A 44 20.87 15.91 -11.41
N ARG A 45 20.05 15.90 -12.46
CA ARG A 45 18.59 15.92 -12.35
C ARG A 45 18.04 14.64 -11.73
N LEU A 46 18.59 13.49 -12.13
CA LEU A 46 18.23 12.19 -11.54
C LEU A 46 18.65 12.12 -10.07
N LEU A 47 19.85 12.59 -9.74
CA LEU A 47 20.31 12.71 -8.35
C LEU A 47 19.44 13.65 -7.52
N ALA A 48 19.01 14.78 -8.09
CA ALA A 48 18.11 15.73 -7.41
C ALA A 48 16.74 15.12 -7.12
N LEU A 49 16.18 14.37 -8.08
CA LEU A 49 14.94 13.61 -7.91
C LEU A 49 15.08 12.53 -6.81
N ASP A 50 16.23 11.87 -6.76
CA ASP A 50 16.51 10.82 -5.78
C ASP A 50 16.69 11.40 -4.35
N SER A 51 17.27 12.61 -4.24
CA SER A 51 17.33 13.34 -2.96
C SER A 51 15.95 13.79 -2.46
N LEU A 52 15.07 14.28 -3.34
CA LEU A 52 13.70 14.66 -2.97
C LEU A 52 12.92 13.45 -2.46
N ARG A 53 13.11 12.27 -3.06
CA ARG A 53 12.47 11.04 -2.61
C ARG A 53 12.94 10.59 -1.22
N ARG A 54 14.15 11.01 -0.81
CA ARG A 54 14.74 10.69 0.50
C ARG A 54 14.31 11.64 1.61
N GLU A 55 13.81 12.82 1.27
CA GLU A 55 13.33 13.85 2.21
C GLU A 55 11.87 13.68 2.60
N ILE A 56 11.07 12.94 1.83
CA ILE A 56 9.67 12.68 2.20
C ILE A 56 9.65 11.86 3.49
N PRO A 57 9.18 12.42 4.63
CA PRO A 57 9.14 11.69 5.88
C PRO A 57 8.24 10.46 5.72
N PRO A 58 8.64 9.29 6.23
CA PRO A 58 7.78 8.11 6.17
C PRO A 58 6.46 8.43 6.88
N THR A 59 5.32 8.05 6.32
CA THR A 59 3.99 8.28 6.91
C THR A 59 3.30 6.96 7.26
N HIS A 60 2.20 7.05 8.02
CA HIS A 60 1.35 5.91 8.41
C HIS A 60 0.38 5.44 7.32
N TRP A 61 0.62 5.78 6.05
CA TRP A 61 -0.27 5.42 4.95
C TRP A 61 -0.48 3.90 4.83
N LYS A 62 0.53 3.08 5.14
CA LYS A 62 0.42 1.62 5.08
C LYS A 62 -0.46 1.05 6.19
N GLU A 63 -0.26 1.54 7.42
CA GLU A 63 -1.07 1.16 8.58
C GLU A 63 -2.52 1.60 8.38
N GLY A 64 -2.71 2.84 7.91
CA GLY A 64 -4.02 3.36 7.56
C GLY A 64 -4.70 2.53 6.49
N ALA A 65 -3.98 2.14 5.42
CA ALA A 65 -4.50 1.27 4.37
C ALA A 65 -4.95 -0.10 4.91
N LEU A 66 -4.12 -0.71 5.77
CA LEU A 66 -4.42 -2.03 6.36
C LEU A 66 -5.65 -1.96 7.26
N LEU A 67 -5.71 -0.96 8.14
CA LEU A 67 -6.82 -0.78 9.07
C LEU A 67 -8.10 -0.39 8.33
N GLY A 68 -8.02 0.56 7.40
CA GLY A 68 -9.15 1.01 6.59
C GLY A 68 -9.70 -0.12 5.73
N GLY A 69 -8.83 -0.84 5.02
CA GLY A 69 -9.22 -1.98 4.18
C GLY A 69 -9.83 -3.12 4.98
N GLY A 70 -9.23 -3.47 6.13
CA GLY A 70 -9.78 -4.49 7.02
C GLY A 70 -11.15 -4.10 7.58
N ALA A 71 -11.28 -2.89 8.12
CA ALA A 71 -12.50 -2.41 8.75
C ALA A 71 -13.65 -2.28 7.74
N LEU A 72 -13.43 -1.60 6.60
CA LEU A 72 -14.48 -1.44 5.58
C LEU A 72 -14.76 -2.73 4.83
N GLY A 73 -13.75 -3.57 4.58
CA GLY A 73 -13.95 -4.90 3.98
C GLY A 73 -14.85 -5.77 4.84
N LEU A 74 -14.55 -5.91 6.14
CA LEU A 74 -15.42 -6.66 7.07
C LEU A 74 -16.81 -6.03 7.19
N GLY A 75 -16.89 -4.70 7.27
CA GLY A 75 -18.16 -3.98 7.34
C GLY A 75 -19.08 -4.27 6.14
N PHE A 76 -18.56 -4.17 4.91
CA PHE A 76 -19.34 -4.47 3.71
C PHE A 76 -19.64 -5.96 3.54
N ALA A 77 -18.73 -6.85 3.98
CA ALA A 77 -18.99 -8.29 3.98
C ALA A 77 -20.16 -8.66 4.89
N LEU A 78 -20.19 -8.08 6.10
CA LEU A 78 -21.29 -8.27 7.06
C LEU A 78 -22.60 -7.66 6.54
N LEU A 79 -22.53 -6.48 5.94
CA LEU A 79 -23.67 -5.84 5.30
C LEU A 79 -24.26 -6.74 4.20
N ALA A 80 -23.41 -7.24 3.30
CA ALA A 80 -23.81 -8.16 2.24
C ALA A 80 -24.36 -9.49 2.78
N ALA A 81 -23.80 -10.01 3.88
CA ALA A 81 -24.33 -11.19 4.56
C ALA A 81 -25.74 -10.93 5.12
N GLY A 82 -25.97 -9.77 5.75
CA GLY A 82 -27.26 -9.37 6.31
C GLY A 82 -28.34 -9.21 5.24
N PHE A 83 -28.02 -8.54 4.13
CA PHE A 83 -28.94 -8.44 3.00
C PHE A 83 -29.26 -9.81 2.38
N CYS A 84 -28.25 -10.68 2.27
CA CYS A 84 -28.44 -12.02 1.71
C CYS A 84 -29.30 -12.91 2.63
N GLY A 85 -29.17 -12.80 3.95
CA GLY A 85 -30.02 -13.53 4.91
C GLY A 85 -31.49 -13.07 4.92
N ASN A 86 -31.78 -11.86 4.44
CA ASN A 86 -33.14 -11.31 4.35
C ASN A 86 -33.75 -11.45 2.95
N SER A 87 -33.03 -12.04 2.00
CA SER A 87 -33.49 -12.16 0.61
C SER A 87 -33.86 -13.62 0.34
N ASP A 88 -35.11 -13.89 -0.06
CA ASP A 88 -35.64 -15.23 -0.42
C ASP A 88 -34.98 -15.88 -1.66
N VAL A 89 -33.85 -15.35 -2.12
CA VAL A 89 -33.07 -15.92 -3.21
C VAL A 89 -32.27 -17.11 -2.69
N GLY A 90 -32.87 -18.30 -2.80
CA GLY A 90 -32.22 -19.58 -2.57
C GLY A 90 -30.99 -19.77 -3.46
N GLY A 91 -29.82 -19.37 -2.97
CA GLY A 91 -28.55 -19.50 -3.67
C GLY A 91 -27.40 -19.01 -2.78
N GLY A 92 -26.26 -19.72 -2.81
CA GLY A 92 -25.17 -19.52 -1.84
C GLY A 92 -24.67 -18.07 -1.72
N CYS A 93 -24.77 -17.51 -0.51
CA CYS A 93 -24.36 -16.13 -0.19
C CYS A 93 -22.85 -15.85 -0.29
N GLY A 94 -22.01 -16.86 -0.52
CA GLY A 94 -20.55 -16.69 -0.54
C GLY A 94 -20.08 -15.65 -1.56
N GLY A 95 -20.75 -15.56 -2.72
CA GLY A 95 -20.44 -14.56 -3.74
C GLY A 95 -20.71 -13.12 -3.29
N ALA A 96 -21.85 -12.89 -2.65
CA ALA A 96 -22.24 -11.57 -2.15
C ALA A 96 -21.32 -11.11 -1.00
N VAL A 97 -21.01 -12.01 -0.06
CA VAL A 97 -20.10 -11.71 1.06
C VAL A 97 -18.69 -11.40 0.56
N THR A 98 -18.16 -12.21 -0.36
CA THR A 98 -16.82 -11.98 -0.93
C THR A 98 -16.78 -10.70 -1.76
N GLY A 99 -17.82 -10.44 -2.56
CA GLY A 99 -17.94 -9.21 -3.34
C GLY A 99 -18.01 -7.96 -2.46
N GLY A 100 -18.82 -8.02 -1.40
CA GLY A 100 -18.90 -6.96 -0.38
C GLY A 100 -17.53 -6.72 0.27
N PHE A 101 -16.83 -7.78 0.67
CA PHE A 101 -15.49 -7.67 1.23
C PHE A 101 -14.52 -6.98 0.29
N VAL A 102 -14.46 -7.41 -0.98
CA VAL A 102 -13.50 -6.86 -1.95
C VAL A 102 -13.77 -5.37 -2.23
N VAL A 103 -15.04 -5.00 -2.40
CA VAL A 103 -15.43 -3.60 -2.63
C VAL A 103 -15.12 -2.73 -1.40
N GLY A 104 -15.53 -3.18 -0.21
CA GLY A 104 -15.27 -2.48 1.03
C GLY A 104 -13.78 -2.34 1.33
N ALA A 105 -13.01 -3.42 1.12
CA ALA A 105 -11.58 -3.42 1.34
C ALA A 105 -10.85 -2.49 0.38
N GLY A 106 -11.21 -2.49 -0.91
CA GLY A 106 -10.62 -1.60 -1.90
C GLY A 106 -10.82 -0.13 -1.55
N LEU A 107 -12.06 0.25 -1.21
CA LEU A 107 -12.37 1.63 -0.77
C LEU A 107 -11.66 1.98 0.54
N GLY A 108 -11.64 1.05 1.49
CA GLY A 108 -10.99 1.26 2.78
C GLY A 108 -9.48 1.39 2.71
N VAL A 109 -8.82 0.68 1.79
CA VAL A 109 -7.39 0.85 1.53
C VAL A 109 -7.11 2.26 1.05
N ILE A 110 -7.89 2.80 0.10
CA ILE A 110 -7.66 4.15 -0.45
C ILE A 110 -7.86 5.21 0.63
N ILE A 111 -9.01 5.17 1.32
CA ILE A 111 -9.36 6.15 2.34
C ILE A 111 -8.37 6.05 3.51
N GLY A 112 -8.10 4.83 3.97
CA GLY A 112 -7.17 4.56 5.05
C GLY A 112 -5.74 5.00 4.72
N ALA A 113 -5.28 4.73 3.50
CA ALA A 113 -3.96 5.20 3.04
C ALA A 113 -3.88 6.72 3.04
N LEU A 114 -4.93 7.39 2.59
CA LEU A 114 -4.96 8.85 2.52
C LEU A 114 -4.97 9.49 3.92
N VAL A 115 -5.73 8.91 4.86
CA VAL A 115 -5.75 9.35 6.26
C VAL A 115 -4.40 9.08 6.92
N GLY A 116 -3.87 7.86 6.79
CA GLY A 116 -2.55 7.51 7.34
C GLY A 116 -1.40 8.30 6.72
N GLY A 117 -1.55 8.72 5.47
CA GLY A 117 -0.59 9.55 4.75
C GLY A 117 -0.44 10.97 5.31
N GLN A 118 -1.43 11.45 6.05
CA GLN A 118 -1.37 12.75 6.72
C GLN A 118 -0.56 12.70 8.03
N PHE A 119 -0.27 11.51 8.56
CA PHE A 119 0.46 11.34 9.81
C PHE A 119 1.91 10.87 9.54
N PRO A 120 2.92 11.72 9.76
CA PRO A 120 4.32 11.30 9.67
C PRO A 120 4.67 10.32 10.79
N LYS A 121 5.49 9.32 10.46
CA LYS A 121 6.09 8.39 11.41
C LYS A 121 7.28 9.06 12.09
N GLU A 122 7.28 8.97 13.40
CA GLU A 122 8.42 9.43 14.19
C GLU A 122 9.64 8.57 13.85
N ARG A 123 10.72 9.22 13.40
CA ARG A 123 11.99 8.53 13.20
C ARG A 123 12.49 8.13 14.57
N ARG A 124 12.47 6.83 14.84
CA ARG A 124 13.16 6.22 15.97
C ARG A 124 14.66 6.32 15.68
N ASP A 125 15.21 7.51 15.84
CA ASP A 125 16.66 7.67 15.93
C ASP A 125 17.08 6.93 17.21
N GLY A 126 17.85 5.87 17.02
CA GLY A 126 18.55 5.22 18.11
C GLY A 126 19.69 6.09 18.59
N ARG A 127 19.40 7.26 19.17
CA ARG A 127 20.22 7.96 20.18
C ARG A 127 19.48 9.16 20.76
#